data_AF-T1AVK5-F1
#
_entry.id   AF-T1AVK5-F1
#
_cell.length_a   1.000
_cell.length_b   1.000
_cell.length_c   1.000
_cell.angle_alpha   90.00
_cell.angle_beta   90.00
_cell.angle_gamma   90.00
#
_symmetry.space_group_name_H-M   'P 1'
#
loop_
_entity.id
_entity.type
_entity.pdbx_description
1 polymer ?
#
loop_
_entity_poly.entity_id
_entity_poly.type
_entity_poly.pdbx_seq_one_letter_code
_entity_poly.pdbx_strand_id
1 'polypeptide(L)'
;SIVLVCRKRAVDAPTISRREFVTALKSELPAALAHVQHGNIAPVDLAQAAIGPGMAVYTRYAKVLDAEGKPLSVREALALINQTLDEALAEQEGDFDADSRWALTWFEQLGFAEGEYGVAEQLSKSKNTAVEGLVEAGIVVSRRGKVRLLKPGELSVDWDPLTAPRRTAWETVHHLIRILEAGGEDAAAKIVAKLGANAETARELCYRLYILCERKKRSPEALSYNALVLSWPEITRLAQETPRAATPHTDDLFNQE
;
A
#
# COMPACT_ATOMS: atom_id res chain seq x y z
N SER A 1 15.96 22.04 -4.00
CA SER A 1 17.43 21.93 -3.92
C SER A 1 17.83 20.47 -4.08
N ILE A 2 18.80 20.15 -4.96
CA ILE A 2 19.32 18.78 -5.09
C ILE A 2 20.61 18.70 -4.28
N VAL A 3 20.63 17.86 -3.24
CA VAL A 3 21.83 17.60 -2.43
C VAL A 3 22.43 16.28 -2.90
N LEU A 4 23.66 16.33 -3.43
CA LEU A 4 24.36 15.16 -3.95
C LEU A 4 25.44 14.72 -2.95
N VAL A 5 25.25 13.56 -2.33
CA VAL A 5 26.19 13.00 -1.35
C VAL A 5 26.95 11.83 -2.00
N CYS A 6 28.18 12.09 -2.43
CA CYS A 6 29.07 11.04 -2.94
C CYS A 6 29.94 10.49 -1.81
N ARG A 7 29.87 9.18 -1.56
CA ARG A 7 30.87 8.48 -0.73
C ARG A 7 31.91 7.84 -1.63
N LYS A 8 33.19 8.15 -1.39
CA LYS A 8 34.29 7.46 -2.07
C LYS A 8 34.28 5.99 -1.64
N ARG A 9 34.28 5.08 -2.62
CA ARG A 9 34.40 3.64 -2.37
C ARG A 9 35.74 3.34 -1.69
N ALA A 10 35.72 2.46 -0.69
CA ALA A 10 36.92 2.00 0.00
C ALA A 10 37.88 1.31 -0.99
N VAL A 11 39.18 1.42 -0.75
CA VAL A 11 40.22 0.88 -1.66
C VAL A 11 40.20 -0.66 -1.64
N ASP A 12 39.82 -1.24 -0.51
CA ASP A 12 39.69 -2.66 -0.21
C ASP A 12 38.25 -3.18 -0.30
N ALA A 13 37.37 -2.46 -1.02
CA ALA A 13 35.97 -2.85 -1.15
C ALA A 13 35.84 -4.28 -1.73
N PRO A 14 35.02 -5.16 -1.13
CA PRO A 14 34.93 -6.55 -1.55
C PRO A 14 34.21 -6.69 -2.90
N THR A 15 34.48 -7.80 -3.59
CA THR A 15 33.69 -8.28 -4.72
C THR A 15 32.71 -9.33 -4.21
N ILE A 16 31.45 -9.23 -4.62
CA ILE A 16 30.39 -10.15 -4.19
C ILE A 16 29.66 -10.74 -5.40
N SER A 17 28.91 -11.81 -5.17
CA SER A 17 28.00 -12.40 -6.14
C SER A 17 26.67 -11.63 -6.24
N ARG A 18 25.94 -11.83 -7.35
CA ARG A 18 24.57 -11.35 -7.54
C ARG A 18 23.64 -11.78 -6.40
N ARG A 19 23.82 -12.99 -5.88
CA ARG A 19 23.00 -13.51 -4.77
C ARG A 19 23.22 -12.71 -3.50
N GLU A 20 24.48 -12.47 -3.13
CA GLU A 20 24.83 -11.66 -1.96
C GLU A 20 24.35 -10.22 -2.10
N PHE A 21 24.38 -9.67 -3.33
CA PHE A 21 23.83 -8.34 -3.59
C PHE A 21 22.33 -8.29 -3.34
N VAL A 22 21.57 -9.27 -3.86
CA VAL A 22 20.12 -9.37 -3.60
C VAL A 22 19.84 -9.57 -2.11
N THR A 23 20.62 -10.38 -1.40
CA THR A 23 20.48 -10.55 0.05
C THR A 23 20.71 -9.22 0.78
N ALA A 24 21.73 -8.45 0.41
CA ALA A 24 21.99 -7.14 1.00
C ALA A 24 20.86 -6.14 0.72
N LEU A 25 20.32 -6.13 -0.51
CA LEU A 25 19.16 -5.32 -0.86
C LEU A 25 17.95 -5.68 0.01
N LYS A 26 17.64 -6.98 0.17
CA LYS A 26 16.51 -7.43 0.99
C LYS A 26 16.66 -7.07 2.47
N SER A 27 17.88 -7.02 3.00
CA SER A 27 18.10 -6.61 4.39
C SER A 27 18.03 -5.10 4.62
N GLU A 28 18.38 -4.28 3.63
CA GLU A 28 18.58 -2.84 3.82
C GLU A 28 17.46 -1.98 3.21
N LEU A 29 16.89 -2.42 2.09
CA LEU A 29 15.89 -1.65 1.35
C LEU A 29 14.58 -1.49 2.13
N PRO A 30 14.01 -2.50 2.82
CA PRO A 30 12.75 -2.33 3.55
C PRO A 30 12.79 -1.20 4.59
N ALA A 31 13.89 -1.08 5.35
CA ALA A 31 14.05 0.00 6.32
C ALA A 31 14.13 1.38 5.63
N ALA A 32 14.83 1.48 4.51
CA ALA A 32 14.88 2.70 3.72
C ALA A 32 13.50 3.08 3.15
N LEU A 33 12.71 2.10 2.70
CA LEU A 33 11.36 2.32 2.19
C LEU A 33 10.41 2.79 3.27
N ALA A 34 10.49 2.23 4.48
CA ALA A 34 9.71 2.71 5.61
C ALA A 34 9.96 4.20 5.88
N HIS A 35 11.22 4.67 5.81
CA HIS A 35 11.54 6.09 5.93
C HIS A 35 10.94 6.94 4.79
N VAL A 36 10.98 6.45 3.56
CA VAL A 36 10.39 7.13 2.39
C VAL A 36 8.86 7.24 2.51
N GLN A 37 8.20 6.16 2.96
CA GLN A 37 6.76 6.14 3.22
C GLN A 37 6.40 7.06 4.39
N HIS A 38 7.19 7.11 5.47
CA HIS A 38 6.99 8.07 6.57
C HIS A 38 7.14 9.52 6.11
N GLY A 39 8.03 9.79 5.13
CA GLY A 39 8.16 11.09 4.49
C GLY A 39 7.01 11.44 3.51
N ASN A 40 6.02 10.56 3.38
CA ASN A 40 4.87 10.69 2.47
C ASN A 40 5.26 10.99 1.01
N ILE A 41 6.32 10.34 0.53
CA ILE A 41 6.68 10.40 -0.88
C ILE A 41 5.60 9.71 -1.70
N ALA A 42 5.15 10.35 -2.79
CA ALA A 42 4.08 9.81 -3.63
C ALA A 42 4.47 8.43 -4.22
N PRO A 43 3.52 7.52 -4.43
CA PRO A 43 3.80 6.20 -4.98
C PRO A 43 4.52 6.23 -6.35
N VAL A 44 4.19 7.20 -7.21
CA VAL A 44 4.88 7.41 -8.50
C VAL A 44 6.38 7.71 -8.34
N ASP A 45 6.75 8.36 -7.25
CA ASP A 45 8.14 8.72 -6.94
C ASP A 45 8.85 7.65 -6.10
N LEU A 46 8.12 6.66 -5.57
CA LEU A 46 8.67 5.65 -4.66
C LEU A 46 9.80 4.85 -5.30
N ALA A 47 9.63 4.46 -6.58
CA ALA A 47 10.68 3.77 -7.33
C ALA A 47 11.94 4.65 -7.46
N GLN A 48 11.79 5.94 -7.73
CA GLN A 48 12.91 6.87 -7.82
C GLN A 48 13.59 7.09 -6.46
N ALA A 49 12.81 7.22 -5.39
CA ALA A 49 13.32 7.35 -4.04
C ALA A 49 14.09 6.09 -3.59
N ALA A 50 13.66 4.90 -4.01
CA ALA A 50 14.32 3.64 -3.70
C ALA A 50 15.66 3.42 -4.45
N ILE A 51 15.87 4.10 -5.59
CA ILE A 51 17.13 3.98 -6.37
C ILE A 51 18.32 4.42 -5.54
N GLY A 52 18.23 5.52 -4.79
CA GLY A 52 19.34 6.03 -3.97
C GLY A 52 19.86 4.97 -2.97
N PRO A 53 19.01 4.47 -2.06
CA PRO A 53 19.34 3.38 -1.13
C PRO A 53 19.85 2.12 -1.85
N GLY A 54 19.17 1.67 -2.91
CA GLY A 54 19.59 0.48 -3.66
C GLY A 54 20.96 0.65 -4.33
N MET A 55 21.23 1.83 -4.90
CA MET A 55 22.52 2.16 -5.51
C MET A 55 23.62 2.35 -4.47
N ALA A 56 23.31 2.79 -3.25
CA ALA A 56 24.27 2.81 -2.16
C ALA A 56 24.76 1.39 -1.82
N VAL A 57 23.87 0.40 -1.83
CA VAL A 57 24.25 -1.02 -1.69
C VAL A 57 25.11 -1.48 -2.87
N TYR A 58 24.71 -1.18 -4.11
CA TYR A 58 25.47 -1.61 -5.29
C TYR A 58 26.88 -1.02 -5.36
N THR A 59 27.00 0.30 -5.13
CA THR A 59 28.25 1.05 -5.34
C THR A 59 29.27 0.92 -4.21
N ARG A 60 28.89 0.35 -3.05
CA ARG A 60 29.83 0.10 -1.95
C ARG A 60 30.81 -1.04 -2.25
N TYR A 61 30.45 -1.94 -3.17
CA TYR A 61 31.27 -3.06 -3.58
C TYR A 61 32.19 -2.67 -4.75
N ALA A 62 33.33 -3.35 -4.88
CA ALA A 62 34.22 -3.16 -6.02
C ALA A 62 33.59 -3.66 -7.32
N LYS A 63 32.99 -4.86 -7.26
CA LYS A 63 32.22 -5.49 -8.35
C LYS A 63 31.12 -6.37 -7.76
N VAL A 64 30.02 -6.50 -8.49
CA VAL A 64 29.01 -7.53 -8.27
C VAL A 64 29.03 -8.45 -9.48
N LEU A 65 29.22 -9.75 -9.29
CA LEU A 65 29.39 -10.71 -10.38
C LEU A 65 28.13 -11.58 -10.58
N ASP A 66 27.77 -11.84 -11.83
CA ASP A 66 26.75 -12.83 -12.19
C ASP A 66 27.27 -14.28 -12.07
N ALA A 67 26.46 -15.25 -12.51
CA ALA A 67 26.80 -16.67 -12.41
C ALA A 67 27.98 -17.05 -13.33
N GLU A 68 28.19 -16.27 -14.39
CA GLU A 68 29.24 -16.41 -15.39
C GLU A 68 30.53 -15.66 -14.98
N GLY A 69 30.53 -14.99 -13.82
CA GLY A 69 31.66 -14.22 -13.31
C GLY A 69 31.83 -12.84 -13.97
N LYS A 70 30.86 -12.38 -14.75
CA LYS A 70 30.86 -11.07 -15.40
C LYS A 70 30.29 -10.01 -14.44
N PRO A 71 30.86 -8.78 -14.44
CA PRO A 71 30.30 -7.69 -13.64
C PRO A 71 28.88 -7.33 -14.10
N LEU A 72 27.95 -7.23 -13.15
CA LEU A 72 26.64 -6.64 -13.38
C LEU A 72 26.79 -5.20 -13.86
N SER A 73 25.95 -4.82 -14.81
CA SER A 73 25.78 -3.44 -15.23
C SER A 73 24.90 -2.66 -14.25
N VAL A 74 24.96 -1.34 -14.31
CA VAL A 74 24.03 -0.47 -13.56
C VAL A 74 22.58 -0.76 -13.92
N ARG A 75 22.30 -1.08 -15.20
CA ARG A 75 20.94 -1.42 -15.65
C ARG A 75 20.41 -2.69 -14.96
N GLU A 76 21.26 -3.71 -14.84
CA GLU A 76 20.88 -4.95 -14.14
C GLU A 76 20.72 -4.73 -12.64
N ALA A 77 21.58 -3.91 -12.03
CA ALA A 77 21.44 -3.52 -10.63
C ALA A 77 20.11 -2.77 -10.38
N LEU A 78 19.75 -1.79 -11.22
CA LEU A 78 18.47 -1.08 -11.13
C LEU A 78 17.27 -2.01 -11.27
N ALA A 79 17.34 -3.01 -12.15
CA ALA A 79 16.28 -4.01 -12.28
C ALA A 79 16.11 -4.83 -10.98
N LEU A 80 17.22 -5.24 -10.35
CA LEU A 80 17.19 -5.94 -9.06
C LEU A 80 16.68 -5.06 -7.92
N ILE A 81 17.00 -3.76 -7.92
CA ILE A 81 16.49 -2.81 -6.92
C ILE A 81 14.97 -2.67 -7.03
N ASN A 82 14.45 -2.47 -8.25
CA ASN A 82 13.00 -2.38 -8.47
C ASN A 82 12.28 -3.70 -8.14
N GLN A 83 12.90 -4.84 -8.47
CA GLN A 83 12.37 -6.14 -8.07
C GLN A 83 12.32 -6.28 -6.54
N THR A 84 13.38 -5.90 -5.84
CA THR A 84 13.43 -6.00 -4.37
C THR A 84 12.44 -5.04 -3.71
N LEU A 85 12.19 -3.87 -4.31
CA LEU A 85 11.15 -2.93 -3.88
C LEU A 85 9.75 -3.58 -3.95
N ASP A 86 9.40 -4.20 -5.08
CA ASP A 86 8.10 -4.89 -5.23
C ASP A 86 7.97 -6.06 -4.25
N GLU A 87 9.04 -6.84 -4.05
CA GLU A 87 9.08 -7.92 -3.08
C GLU A 87 8.88 -7.42 -1.64
N ALA A 88 9.56 -6.35 -1.24
CA ALA A 88 9.44 -5.77 0.10
C ALA A 88 8.01 -5.28 0.40
N LEU A 89 7.35 -4.64 -0.58
CA LEU A 89 5.95 -4.22 -0.43
C LEU A 89 4.97 -5.39 -0.46
N ALA A 90 5.30 -6.47 -1.18
CA ALA A 90 4.50 -7.69 -1.19
C ALA A 90 4.59 -8.45 0.15
N GLU A 91 5.75 -8.42 0.83
CA GLU A 91 5.93 -9.02 2.15
C GLU A 91 5.04 -8.36 3.23
N GLN A 92 4.77 -7.05 3.09
CA GLN A 92 3.83 -6.30 3.95
C GLN A 92 2.37 -6.73 3.78
N GLU A 93 2.03 -7.48 2.72
CA GLU A 93 0.65 -7.95 2.54
C GLU A 93 0.15 -8.81 3.70
N GLY A 94 1.06 -9.44 4.45
CA GLY A 94 0.74 -10.25 5.64
C GLY A 94 0.06 -9.47 6.76
N ASP A 95 0.27 -8.15 6.84
CA ASP A 95 -0.26 -7.29 7.89
C ASP A 95 -1.72 -6.88 7.64
N PHE A 96 -2.23 -7.11 6.42
CA PHE A 96 -3.62 -6.82 6.08
C PHE A 96 -4.57 -7.93 6.53
N ASP A 97 -5.83 -7.53 6.77
CA ASP A 97 -6.90 -8.47 7.04
C ASP A 97 -7.09 -9.49 5.89
N ALA A 98 -7.66 -10.65 6.23
CA ALA A 98 -7.82 -11.77 5.28
C ALA A 98 -8.58 -11.38 4.01
N ASP A 99 -9.56 -10.51 4.14
CA ASP A 99 -10.44 -10.09 3.05
C ASP A 99 -9.69 -9.14 2.10
N SER A 100 -8.89 -8.22 2.64
CA SER A 100 -7.98 -7.36 1.87
C SER A 100 -6.90 -8.16 1.13
N ARG A 101 -6.32 -9.19 1.75
CA ARG A 101 -5.34 -10.08 1.09
C ARG A 101 -5.96 -10.89 -0.05
N TRP A 102 -7.21 -11.33 0.13
CA TRP A 102 -7.98 -11.96 -0.93
C TRP A 102 -8.20 -10.98 -2.09
N ALA A 103 -8.66 -9.77 -1.77
CA ALA A 103 -8.96 -8.73 -2.76
C ALA A 103 -7.71 -8.30 -3.54
N LEU A 104 -6.55 -8.17 -2.88
CA LEU A 104 -5.27 -7.92 -3.54
C LEU A 104 -4.92 -9.00 -4.56
N THR A 105 -5.06 -10.27 -4.17
CA THR A 105 -4.74 -11.39 -5.08
C THR A 105 -5.70 -11.42 -6.27
N TRP A 106 -7.00 -11.21 -6.03
CA TRP A 106 -8.01 -11.14 -7.08
C TRP A 106 -7.75 -9.95 -8.03
N PHE A 107 -7.50 -8.79 -7.44
CA PHE A 107 -7.19 -7.56 -8.16
C PHE A 107 -5.96 -7.75 -9.03
N GLU A 108 -4.88 -8.37 -8.53
CA GLU A 108 -3.70 -8.64 -9.34
C GLU A 108 -4.02 -9.37 -10.65
N GLN A 109 -4.89 -10.37 -10.58
CA GLN A 109 -5.21 -11.23 -11.72
C GLN A 109 -6.21 -10.55 -12.67
N LEU A 110 -7.32 -10.07 -12.12
CA LEU A 110 -8.50 -9.67 -12.89
C LEU A 110 -8.83 -8.18 -12.79
N GLY A 111 -8.23 -7.47 -11.85
CA GLY A 111 -8.59 -6.09 -11.54
C GLY A 111 -10.04 -6.04 -11.06
N PHE A 112 -10.80 -5.06 -11.54
CA PHE A 112 -12.24 -4.96 -11.29
C PHE A 112 -13.11 -5.79 -12.26
N ALA A 113 -12.51 -6.60 -13.14
CA ALA A 113 -13.27 -7.43 -14.07
C ALA A 113 -13.93 -8.64 -13.37
N GLU A 114 -14.91 -9.23 -14.05
CA GLU A 114 -15.57 -10.46 -13.61
C GLU A 114 -14.67 -11.69 -13.79
N GLY A 115 -14.76 -12.61 -12.82
CA GLY A 115 -14.16 -13.93 -12.87
C GLY A 115 -15.14 -15.01 -12.38
N GLU A 116 -14.75 -16.27 -12.49
CA GLU A 116 -15.59 -17.41 -12.09
C GLU A 116 -15.71 -17.52 -10.57
N TYR A 117 -16.92 -17.82 -10.08
CA TYR A 117 -17.16 -18.09 -8.66
C TYR A 117 -16.28 -19.22 -8.12
N GLY A 118 -16.06 -20.28 -8.90
CA GLY A 118 -15.21 -21.40 -8.47
C GLY A 118 -13.76 -20.99 -8.16
N VAL A 119 -13.21 -20.04 -8.93
CA VAL A 119 -11.87 -19.49 -8.68
C VAL A 119 -11.87 -18.60 -7.44
N ALA A 120 -12.91 -17.77 -7.28
CA ALA A 120 -13.10 -16.92 -6.10
C ALA A 120 -13.18 -17.74 -4.80
N GLU A 121 -13.95 -18.83 -4.85
CA GLU A 121 -14.17 -19.77 -3.75
C GLU A 121 -12.92 -20.60 -3.40
N GLN A 122 -12.09 -20.94 -4.39
CA GLN A 122 -10.81 -21.57 -4.11
C GLN A 122 -9.85 -20.57 -3.46
N LEU A 123 -9.84 -19.32 -3.94
CA LEU A 123 -9.01 -18.26 -3.38
C LEU A 123 -9.42 -17.91 -1.95
N SER A 124 -10.73 -17.87 -1.65
CA SER A 124 -11.26 -17.55 -0.31
C SER A 124 -10.73 -18.53 0.74
N LYS A 125 -10.78 -19.83 0.44
CA LYS A 125 -10.20 -20.90 1.27
C LYS A 125 -8.70 -20.71 1.51
N SER A 126 -7.94 -20.37 0.47
CA SER A 126 -6.49 -20.16 0.60
C SER A 126 -6.12 -18.94 1.45
N LYS A 127 -7.01 -17.95 1.55
CA LYS A 127 -6.82 -16.71 2.32
C LYS A 127 -7.56 -16.71 3.65
N ASN A 128 -8.16 -17.84 4.05
CA ASN A 128 -8.94 -17.98 5.27
C ASN A 128 -10.10 -16.97 5.38
N THR A 129 -10.87 -16.84 4.29
CA THR A 129 -12.12 -16.06 4.22
C THR A 129 -13.21 -16.83 3.45
N ALA A 130 -14.37 -16.22 3.22
CA ALA A 130 -15.50 -16.77 2.47
C ALA A 130 -16.06 -15.73 1.49
N VAL A 131 -16.58 -16.16 0.34
CA VAL A 131 -17.11 -15.23 -0.68
C VAL A 131 -18.31 -14.46 -0.15
N GLU A 132 -19.18 -15.10 0.64
CA GLU A 132 -20.30 -14.44 1.30
C GLU A 132 -19.82 -13.33 2.26
N GLY A 133 -18.77 -13.59 3.03
CA GLY A 133 -18.17 -12.59 3.92
C GLY A 133 -17.59 -11.39 3.16
N LEU A 134 -17.03 -11.62 1.97
CA LEU A 134 -16.56 -10.55 1.08
C LEU A 134 -17.70 -9.71 0.50
N VAL A 135 -18.86 -10.33 0.25
CA VAL A 135 -20.08 -9.62 -0.17
C VAL A 135 -20.62 -8.77 0.98
N GLU A 136 -20.72 -9.34 2.18
CA GLU A 136 -21.15 -8.62 3.40
C GLU A 136 -20.23 -7.45 3.74
N ALA A 137 -18.92 -7.60 3.53
CA ALA A 137 -17.93 -6.55 3.71
C ALA A 137 -17.93 -5.48 2.59
N GLY A 138 -18.81 -5.59 1.59
CA GLY A 138 -18.88 -4.61 0.50
C GLY A 138 -17.65 -4.61 -0.42
N ILE A 139 -16.90 -5.71 -0.49
CA ILE A 139 -15.68 -5.84 -1.30
C ILE A 139 -16.00 -6.36 -2.71
N VAL A 140 -16.92 -7.34 -2.79
CA VAL A 140 -17.27 -8.00 -4.05
C VAL A 140 -18.77 -8.01 -4.30
N VAL A 141 -19.14 -8.18 -5.56
CA VAL A 141 -20.47 -8.64 -5.97
C VAL A 141 -20.33 -10.07 -6.50
N SER A 142 -21.16 -10.97 -5.98
CA SER A 142 -21.30 -12.35 -6.46
C SER A 142 -22.71 -12.55 -7.02
N ARG A 143 -22.81 -12.88 -8.31
CA ARG A 143 -24.11 -13.11 -8.98
C ARG A 143 -23.94 -13.96 -10.22
N ARG A 144 -24.92 -14.85 -10.47
CA ARG A 144 -24.97 -15.71 -11.68
C ARG A 144 -23.67 -16.50 -11.92
N GLY A 145 -23.03 -17.00 -10.86
CA GLY A 145 -21.78 -17.76 -10.94
C GLY A 145 -20.54 -16.91 -11.25
N LYS A 146 -20.64 -15.58 -11.23
CA LYS A 146 -19.53 -14.64 -11.41
C LYS A 146 -19.28 -13.84 -10.14
N VAL A 147 -18.01 -13.48 -9.94
CA VAL A 147 -17.54 -12.62 -8.85
C VAL A 147 -16.71 -11.49 -9.45
N ARG A 148 -16.84 -10.27 -8.91
CA ARG A 148 -15.92 -9.15 -9.19
C ARG A 148 -15.80 -8.24 -7.99
N LEU A 149 -14.70 -7.50 -7.93
CA LEU A 149 -14.53 -6.40 -6.98
C LEU A 149 -15.50 -5.25 -7.30
N LEU A 150 -15.97 -4.58 -6.25
CA LEU A 150 -16.71 -3.33 -6.36
C LEU A 150 -15.75 -2.18 -6.68
N LYS A 151 -16.12 -1.34 -7.65
CA LYS A 151 -15.38 -0.11 -7.98
C LYS A 151 -15.69 0.99 -6.97
N PRO A 152 -14.80 1.97 -6.75
CA PRO A 152 -15.05 3.10 -5.85
C PRO A 152 -16.42 3.75 -6.06
N GLY A 153 -16.81 4.05 -7.30
CA GLY A 153 -18.10 4.68 -7.60
C GLY A 153 -19.34 3.81 -7.35
N GLU A 154 -19.18 2.52 -7.06
CA GLU A 154 -20.27 1.59 -6.71
C GLU A 154 -20.44 1.42 -5.19
N LEU A 155 -19.50 1.94 -4.40
CA LEU A 155 -19.53 1.84 -2.94
C LEU A 155 -20.58 2.78 -2.35
N SER A 156 -21.16 2.38 -1.21
CA SER A 156 -22.22 3.15 -0.54
C SER A 156 -21.78 4.58 -0.23
N VAL A 157 -22.64 5.54 -0.55
CA VAL A 157 -22.42 6.96 -0.22
C VAL A 157 -22.56 7.23 1.28
N ASP A 158 -23.41 6.45 1.96
CA ASP A 158 -23.74 6.56 3.38
C ASP A 158 -22.82 5.72 4.28
N TRP A 159 -21.69 5.25 3.76
CA TRP A 159 -20.73 4.46 4.54
C TRP A 159 -20.16 5.27 5.70
N ASP A 160 -20.20 4.69 6.90
CA ASP A 160 -19.58 5.23 8.10
C ASP A 160 -18.62 4.20 8.71
N PRO A 161 -17.31 4.52 8.82
CA PRO A 161 -16.32 3.64 9.44
C PRO A 161 -16.56 3.38 10.93
N LEU A 162 -17.50 4.04 11.60
CA LEU A 162 -17.82 3.77 13.01
C LEU A 162 -18.91 2.70 13.16
N THR A 163 -19.77 2.53 12.17
CA THR A 163 -20.91 1.59 12.21
C THR A 163 -20.74 0.41 11.26
N ALA A 164 -19.73 0.45 10.37
CA ALA A 164 -19.43 -0.63 9.46
C ALA A 164 -19.12 -1.93 10.25
N PRO A 165 -19.87 -3.02 10.00
CA PRO A 165 -19.77 -4.25 10.80
C PRO A 165 -18.42 -4.96 10.61
N ARG A 166 -17.82 -4.79 9.43
CA ARG A 166 -16.57 -5.46 9.06
C ARG A 166 -15.70 -4.51 8.25
N ARG A 167 -14.78 -3.85 8.94
CA ARG A 167 -13.87 -2.85 8.36
C ARG A 167 -12.62 -3.52 7.87
N THR A 168 -12.34 -3.36 6.59
CA THR A 168 -11.14 -3.91 5.95
C THR A 168 -10.29 -2.77 5.42
N ALA A 169 -8.99 -3.00 5.29
CA ALA A 169 -8.10 -2.03 4.66
C ALA A 169 -8.54 -1.73 3.22
N TRP A 170 -8.99 -2.77 2.49
CA TRP A 170 -9.50 -2.67 1.12
C TRP A 170 -10.70 -1.73 1.01
N GLU A 171 -11.74 -1.97 1.81
CA GLU A 171 -12.96 -1.17 1.83
C GLU A 171 -12.62 0.29 2.16
N THR A 172 -11.78 0.49 3.18
CA THR A 172 -11.34 1.81 3.64
C THR A 172 -10.63 2.61 2.54
N VAL A 173 -9.65 2.02 1.83
CA VAL A 173 -8.93 2.70 0.74
C VAL A 173 -9.89 3.18 -0.35
N HIS A 174 -10.78 2.31 -0.80
CA HIS A 174 -11.66 2.63 -1.93
C HIS A 174 -12.76 3.63 -1.55
N HIS A 175 -13.22 3.62 -0.29
CA HIS A 175 -14.06 4.70 0.24
C HIS A 175 -13.32 6.02 0.33
N LEU A 176 -12.08 6.05 0.81
CA LEU A 176 -11.28 7.27 0.86
C LEU A 176 -11.05 7.86 -0.53
N ILE A 177 -10.78 7.02 -1.54
CA ILE A 177 -10.71 7.47 -2.95
C ILE A 177 -12.04 8.07 -3.40
N ARG A 178 -13.16 7.35 -3.23
CA ARG A 178 -14.49 7.85 -3.62
C ARG A 178 -14.80 9.20 -2.97
N ILE A 179 -14.48 9.34 -1.69
CA ILE A 179 -14.78 10.55 -0.90
C ILE A 179 -13.87 11.70 -1.30
N LEU A 180 -12.58 11.44 -1.53
CA LEU A 180 -11.63 12.43 -2.02
C LEU A 180 -12.02 12.95 -3.41
N GLU A 181 -12.40 12.06 -4.32
CA GLU A 181 -12.82 12.44 -5.68
C GLU A 181 -14.13 13.25 -5.70
N ALA A 182 -15.06 12.94 -4.80
CA ALA A 182 -16.36 13.61 -4.76
C ALA A 182 -16.38 14.90 -3.92
N GLY A 183 -15.62 14.93 -2.82
CA GLY A 183 -15.72 15.96 -1.79
C GLY A 183 -14.39 16.60 -1.38
N GLY A 184 -13.28 16.23 -2.03
CA GLY A 184 -11.96 16.78 -1.76
C GLY A 184 -11.36 16.38 -0.41
N GLU A 185 -10.26 17.05 -0.06
CA GLU A 185 -9.44 16.74 1.12
C GLU A 185 -10.22 16.96 2.43
N ASP A 186 -11.09 17.97 2.51
CA ASP A 186 -11.95 18.24 3.67
C ASP A 186 -12.90 17.08 3.99
N ALA A 187 -13.51 16.47 2.96
CA ALA A 187 -14.42 15.35 3.13
C ALA A 187 -13.65 14.09 3.57
N ALA A 188 -12.50 13.84 2.95
CA ALA A 188 -11.63 12.72 3.31
C ALA A 188 -11.09 12.87 4.74
N ALA A 189 -10.73 14.08 5.16
CA ALA A 189 -10.22 14.39 6.49
C ALA A 189 -11.20 14.04 7.61
N LYS A 190 -12.49 14.32 7.42
CA LYS A 190 -13.55 13.94 8.39
C LYS A 190 -13.62 12.43 8.60
N ILE A 191 -13.40 11.66 7.54
CA ILE A 191 -13.41 10.20 7.57
C ILE A 191 -12.12 9.67 8.21
N VAL A 192 -10.97 10.24 7.86
CA VAL A 192 -9.68 9.90 8.49
C VAL A 192 -9.71 10.19 10.00
N ALA A 193 -10.32 11.29 10.42
CA ALA A 193 -10.53 11.60 11.84
C ALA A 193 -11.34 10.52 12.58
N LYS A 194 -12.36 9.94 11.92
CA LYS A 194 -13.14 8.80 12.47
C LYS A 194 -12.35 7.49 12.48
N LEU A 195 -11.52 7.24 11.47
CA LEU A 195 -10.71 6.02 11.35
C LEU A 195 -9.57 5.96 12.37
N GLY A 196 -9.00 7.10 12.75
CA GLY A 196 -7.87 7.17 13.69
C GLY A 196 -6.66 6.41 13.17
N ALA A 197 -6.04 5.60 14.03
CA ALA A 197 -4.84 4.82 13.68
C ALA A 197 -5.04 3.86 12.49
N ASN A 198 -6.28 3.41 12.24
CA ASN A 198 -6.58 2.49 11.14
C ASN A 198 -6.50 3.16 9.76
N ALA A 199 -6.47 4.49 9.69
CA ALA A 199 -6.28 5.21 8.43
C ALA A 199 -4.90 4.90 7.82
N GLU A 200 -3.89 4.67 8.66
CA GLU A 200 -2.52 4.42 8.20
C GLU A 200 -2.39 3.10 7.43
N THR A 201 -3.07 2.04 7.89
CA THR A 201 -3.12 0.75 7.18
C THR A 201 -3.75 0.89 5.79
N ALA A 202 -4.72 1.80 5.62
CA ALA A 202 -5.28 2.10 4.31
C ALA A 202 -4.24 2.79 3.41
N ARG A 203 -3.47 3.73 3.94
CA ARG A 203 -2.37 4.37 3.19
C ARG A 203 -1.30 3.37 2.76
N GLU A 204 -0.91 2.45 3.64
CA GLU A 204 0.04 1.37 3.34
C GLU A 204 -0.49 0.47 2.20
N LEU A 205 -1.76 0.06 2.28
CA LEU A 205 -2.41 -0.71 1.21
C LEU A 205 -2.43 0.08 -0.11
N CYS A 206 -2.61 1.39 -0.06
CA CYS A 206 -2.63 2.25 -1.24
C CYS A 206 -1.28 2.24 -1.99
N TYR A 207 -0.14 2.25 -1.28
CA TYR A 207 1.17 2.06 -1.89
C TYR A 207 1.28 0.73 -2.63
N ARG A 208 0.80 -0.36 -2.02
CA ARG A 208 0.82 -1.69 -2.63
C ARG A 208 -0.02 -1.74 -3.91
N LEU A 209 -1.23 -1.19 -3.85
CA LEU A 209 -2.16 -1.15 -4.99
C LEU A 209 -1.61 -0.34 -6.17
N TYR A 210 -0.94 0.78 -5.89
CA TYR A 210 -0.28 1.58 -6.94
C TYR A 210 0.76 0.76 -7.71
N ILE A 211 1.69 0.11 -7.01
CA ILE A 211 2.77 -0.67 -7.63
C ILE A 211 2.21 -1.84 -8.45
N LEU A 212 1.16 -2.49 -7.94
CA LEU A 212 0.46 -3.54 -8.66
C LEU A 212 -0.18 -3.01 -9.95
N CYS A 213 -0.80 -1.82 -9.91
CA CYS A 213 -1.35 -1.18 -11.10
C CYS A 213 -0.27 -0.83 -12.13
N GLU A 214 0.87 -0.31 -11.71
CA GLU A 214 2.00 -0.04 -12.61
C GLU A 214 2.47 -1.32 -13.32
N ARG A 215 2.64 -2.42 -12.56
CA ARG A 215 3.03 -3.73 -13.11
C ARG A 215 2.01 -4.28 -14.11
N LYS A 216 0.72 -4.07 -13.84
CA LYS A 216 -0.40 -4.54 -14.68
C LYS A 216 -0.85 -3.51 -15.73
N LYS A 217 -0.17 -2.36 -15.83
CA LYS A 217 -0.50 -1.25 -16.75
C LYS A 217 -1.94 -0.73 -16.60
N ARG A 218 -2.40 -0.57 -15.36
CA ARG A 218 -3.74 -0.08 -15.01
C ARG A 218 -3.67 1.38 -14.57
N SER A 219 -3.48 2.25 -15.56
CA SER A 219 -3.23 3.68 -15.33
C SER A 219 -4.38 4.42 -14.62
N PRO A 220 -5.67 4.20 -14.93
CA PRO A 220 -6.75 4.91 -14.24
C PRO A 220 -6.76 4.67 -12.73
N GLU A 221 -6.61 3.41 -12.32
CA GLU A 221 -6.54 3.03 -10.91
C GLU A 221 -5.26 3.56 -10.24
N ALA A 222 -4.10 3.48 -10.92
CA ALA A 222 -2.84 4.02 -10.42
C ALA A 222 -2.93 5.53 -10.12
N LEU A 223 -3.60 6.32 -10.97
CA LEU A 223 -3.81 7.74 -10.75
C LEU A 223 -4.59 8.02 -9.46
N SER A 224 -5.62 7.23 -9.20
CA SER A 224 -6.47 7.37 -8.01
C SER A 224 -5.70 7.05 -6.73
N TYR A 225 -4.91 5.96 -6.75
CA TYR A 225 -4.05 5.60 -5.62
C TYR A 225 -2.95 6.64 -5.36
N ASN A 226 -2.32 7.15 -6.43
CA ASN A 226 -1.31 8.19 -6.29
C ASN A 226 -1.90 9.49 -5.71
N ALA A 227 -3.09 9.90 -6.17
CA ALA A 227 -3.77 11.08 -5.68
C ALA A 227 -4.08 11.00 -4.17
N LEU A 228 -4.59 9.85 -3.70
CA LEU A 228 -4.89 9.66 -2.28
C LEU A 228 -3.63 9.83 -1.40
N VAL A 229 -2.52 9.20 -1.77
CA VAL A 229 -1.28 9.31 -0.98
C VAL A 229 -0.69 10.72 -1.06
N LEU A 230 -0.76 11.37 -2.23
CA LEU A 230 -0.27 12.74 -2.40
C LEU A 230 -1.05 13.73 -1.51
N SER A 231 -2.38 13.59 -1.41
CA SER A 231 -3.24 14.41 -0.56
C SER A 231 -3.17 14.04 0.93
N TRP A 232 -2.55 12.92 1.29
CA TRP A 232 -2.53 12.40 2.67
C TRP A 232 -2.05 13.37 3.75
N PRO A 233 -0.98 14.19 3.55
CA PRO A 233 -0.49 15.10 4.57
C PRO A 233 -1.53 16.17 4.93
N GLU A 234 -2.22 16.69 3.91
CA GLU A 234 -3.25 17.72 4.10
C GLU A 234 -4.52 17.12 4.71
N ILE A 235 -4.95 15.94 4.24
CA ILE A 235 -6.04 15.17 4.83
C ILE A 235 -5.79 14.94 6.33
N THR A 236 -4.56 14.55 6.70
CA THR A 236 -4.19 14.27 8.10
C THR A 236 -4.14 15.55 8.94
N ARG A 237 -3.62 16.66 8.39
CA ARG A 237 -3.64 17.98 9.05
C ARG A 237 -5.07 18.42 9.36
N LEU A 238 -5.95 18.39 8.37
CA LEU A 238 -7.36 18.74 8.50
C LEU A 238 -8.12 17.80 9.46
N ALA A 239 -7.77 16.50 9.47
CA ALA A 239 -8.35 15.53 10.38
C ALA A 239 -8.03 15.83 11.85
N GLN A 240 -6.86 16.41 12.14
CA GLN A 240 -6.46 16.84 13.49
C GLN A 240 -7.14 18.14 13.93
N GLU A 241 -7.44 19.03 12.99
CA GLU A 241 -8.15 20.29 13.24
C GLU A 241 -9.65 20.09 13.45
N THR A 242 -10.19 18.99 12.94
CA THR A 242 -11.57 18.58 13.20
C THR A 242 -11.68 18.10 14.65
N PRO A 243 -12.49 18.73 15.51
CA PRO A 243 -12.63 18.29 16.90
C PRO A 243 -13.04 16.82 16.94
N ARG A 244 -12.18 15.98 17.52
CA ARG A 244 -12.52 14.59 17.83
C ARG A 244 -13.85 14.62 18.60
N ALA A 245 -14.90 14.01 18.05
CA ALA A 245 -16.19 13.95 18.71
C ALA A 245 -15.96 13.48 20.16
N ALA A 246 -16.24 14.39 21.11
CA ALA A 246 -15.98 14.15 22.51
C ALA A 246 -16.75 12.88 22.90
N THR A 247 -16.04 11.89 23.45
CA THR A 247 -16.66 10.85 24.26
C THR A 247 -17.49 11.58 25.31
N PRO A 248 -18.80 11.30 25.46
CA PRO A 248 -19.54 11.85 26.58
C PRO A 248 -18.89 11.31 27.84
N HIS A 249 -18.17 12.19 28.55
CA HIS A 249 -17.78 11.92 29.92
C HIS A 249 -19.08 11.75 30.69
N THR A 250 -19.28 10.56 31.24
CA THR A 250 -20.32 10.28 32.22
C THR A 250 -20.07 11.22 33.40
N ASP A 251 -20.85 12.30 33.48
CA ASP A 251 -20.82 13.20 34.63
C ASP A 251 -21.25 12.42 35.89
N ASP A 252 -20.43 12.57 36.93
CA ASP A 252 -20.60 12.03 38.26
C ASP A 252 -22.00 12.33 38.84
N LEU A 253 -22.83 11.29 38.91
CA LEU A 253 -24.08 11.28 39.68
C LEU A 253 -23.80 10.97 41.16
N PHE A 254 -23.01 11.80 41.85
CA PHE A 254 -22.97 11.81 43.32
C PHE A 254 -22.58 13.19 43.84
N ASN A 255 -23.56 14.11 43.91
CA ASN A 255 -23.59 15.09 44.99
C ASN A 255 -24.99 15.70 45.14
N GLN A 256 -25.81 15.11 46.01
CA GLN A 256 -26.90 15.78 46.70
C GLN A 256 -26.89 15.28 48.16
N GLU A 257 -26.31 16.10 49.04
CA GLU A 257 -26.72 16.24 50.43
C GLU A 257 -27.47 17.56 50.57
#